data_AF-A0A315DEU0-F1
#
_entry.id   AF-A0A315DEU0-F1
#
_cell.length_a   1.000
_cell.length_b   1.000
_cell.length_c   1.000
_cell.angle_alpha   90.00
_cell.angle_beta   90.00
_cell.angle_gamma   90.00
#
_symmetry.space_group_name_H-M   'P 1'
#
loop_
_entity.id
_entity.type
_entity.pdbx_description
1 polymer ?
#
loop_
_entity_poly.entity_id
_entity_poly.type
_entity_poly.pdbx_seq_one_letter_code
_entity_poly.pdbx_strand_id
1 'polypeptide(L)' 'MSASSPKDHTILGHDIPKARLTASGWAWGALYLGLPVLLLGNLMDFIFQWTLGWCIGVWCIV' A
#
# COMPACT_ATOMS: atom_id res chain seq x y z
N MET A 1 24.74 -22.43 7.54
CA MET A 1 23.71 -21.78 6.72
C MET A 1 24.41 -20.78 5.81
N SER A 2 24.56 -21.13 4.53
CA SER A 2 25.33 -20.34 3.56
C SER A 2 24.59 -19.03 3.25
N ALA A 3 25.18 -17.90 3.65
CA ALA A 3 24.67 -16.57 3.32
C ALA A 3 24.84 -16.34 1.81
N SER A 4 23.73 -16.28 1.08
CA SER A 4 23.71 -15.94 -0.34
C SER A 4 24.01 -14.44 -0.48
N SER A 5 25.25 -14.11 -0.80
CA SER A 5 25.68 -12.76 -1.21
C SER A 5 24.84 -12.29 -2.41
N PRO A 6 24.20 -11.10 -2.38
CA PRO A 6 23.45 -10.57 -3.51
C PRO A 6 24.45 -10.24 -4.63
N LYS A 7 24.59 -11.14 -5.60
CA LYS A 7 25.37 -10.87 -6.81
C LYS A 7 24.67 -9.76 -7.58
N ASP A 8 25.38 -8.66 -7.84
CA ASP A 8 24.93 -7.66 -8.81
C ASP A 8 24.93 -8.30 -10.19
N HIS A 9 23.73 -8.51 -10.73
CA HIS A 9 23.52 -9.12 -12.03
C HIS A 9 23.76 -8.05 -13.10
N THR A 10 25.00 -7.94 -13.57
CA THR A 10 25.36 -7.16 -14.75
C THR A 10 24.84 -7.91 -15.99
N ILE A 11 23.73 -7.42 -16.56
CA ILE A 11 23.19 -7.91 -17.84
C ILE A 11 23.73 -6.97 -18.93
N LEU A 12 24.47 -7.51 -19.92
CA LEU A 12 25.09 -6.77 -21.04
C LEU A 12 26.17 -5.72 -20.69
N GLY A 13 26.83 -5.81 -19.53
CA GLY A 13 27.93 -4.89 -19.18
C GLY A 13 27.48 -3.48 -18.78
N HIS A 14 26.17 -3.28 -18.57
CA HIS A 14 25.62 -2.09 -17.94
C HIS A 14 25.03 -2.47 -16.57
N ASP A 15 25.41 -1.75 -15.53
CA ASP A 15 24.84 -1.92 -14.20
C ASP A 15 23.42 -1.36 -14.22
N ILE A 16 22.41 -2.24 -14.22
CA ILE A 16 21.02 -1.82 -14.12
C ILE A 16 20.77 -1.50 -12.64
N PRO A 17 20.49 -0.22 -12.29
CA PRO A 17 20.29 0.14 -10.91
C PRO A 17 19.13 -0.68 -10.35
N LYS A 18 19.41 -1.43 -9.27
CA LYS A 18 18.39 -2.25 -8.59
C LYS A 18 17.14 -1.44 -8.33
N ALA A 19 15.97 -2.09 -8.39
CA ALA A 19 14.69 -1.47 -8.06
C ALA A 19 14.76 -0.77 -6.69
N ARG A 20 14.95 0.54 -6.72
CA ARG A 20 14.97 1.39 -5.54
C ARG A 20 13.52 1.80 -5.30
N LEU A 21 12.99 1.53 -4.11
CA LEU A 21 11.75 2.16 -3.69
C LEU A 21 12.00 3.66 -3.54
N THR A 22 11.67 4.42 -4.58
CA THR A 22 11.67 5.88 -4.54
C THR A 22 10.45 6.38 -3.78
N ALA A 23 10.51 7.59 -3.23
CA ALA A 23 9.34 8.23 -2.60
C ALA A 23 8.12 8.27 -3.53
N SER A 24 8.33 8.47 -4.83
CA SER A 24 7.29 8.35 -5.86
C SER A 24 6.70 6.94 -5.91
N GLY A 25 7.51 5.89 -5.81
CA GLY A 25 7.05 4.50 -5.75
C GLY A 25 6.16 4.23 -4.54
N TRP A 26 6.50 4.78 -3.37
CA TRP A 26 5.63 4.74 -2.19
C TRP A 26 4.33 5.50 -2.39
N ALA A 27 4.39 6.71 -2.99
CA ALA A 27 3.19 7.50 -3.26
C ALA A 27 2.23 6.77 -4.20
N TRP A 28 2.74 6.17 -5.27
CA TRP A 28 1.94 5.35 -6.18
C TRP A 28 1.42 4.08 -5.52
N GLY A 29 2.22 3.41 -4.68
CA GLY A 29 1.76 2.27 -3.89
C GLY A 29 0.63 2.64 -2.93
N ALA A 30 0.77 3.75 -2.20
CA ALA A 30 -0.26 4.28 -1.32
C ALA A 30 -1.50 4.72 -2.09
N LEU A 31 -1.35 5.27 -3.29
CA LEU A 31 -2.49 5.64 -4.13
C LEU A 31 -3.22 4.41 -4.66
N TYR A 32 -2.50 3.40 -5.14
CA TYR A 32 -3.14 2.19 -5.68
C TYR A 32 -3.69 1.25 -4.62
N LEU A 33 -3.10 1.18 -3.43
CA LEU A 33 -3.56 0.30 -2.34
C LEU A 33 -4.35 1.04 -1.27
N GLY A 34 -3.89 2.22 -0.88
CA GLY A 34 -4.56 3.03 0.14
C GLY A 34 -5.89 3.57 -0.35
N LEU A 35 -5.98 4.07 -1.59
CA LEU A 35 -7.24 4.59 -2.13
C LEU A 35 -8.38 3.55 -2.13
N PRO A 36 -8.23 2.32 -2.66
CA PRO A 36 -9.29 1.34 -2.59
C PRO A 36 -9.59 0.89 -1.17
N VAL A 37 -8.59 0.74 -0.30
CA VAL A 37 -8.82 0.39 1.11
C VAL A 37 -9.63 1.48 1.83
N LEU A 38 -9.31 2.76 1.58
CA LEU A 38 -10.05 3.89 2.15
C LEU A 38 -11.48 3.94 1.62
N LEU A 39 -11.68 3.78 0.31
CA LEU A 39 -13.01 3.79 -0.30
C LEU A 39 -13.87 2.62 0.20
N LEU A 40 -13.34 1.40 0.18
CA LEU A 40 -14.08 0.22 0.64
C LEU A 40 -14.33 0.26 2.14
N GLY A 41 -13.33 0.63 2.94
CA GLY A 41 -13.47 0.75 4.39
C GLY A 41 -14.54 1.76 4.76
N ASN A 42 -14.51 2.94 4.14
CA ASN A 42 -15.46 4.00 4.39
C ASN A 42 -16.90 3.63 3.96
N LEU A 43 -17.04 2.96 2.81
CA LEU A 43 -18.33 2.45 2.35
C LEU A 43 -18.88 1.37 3.29
N MET A 44 -18.01 0.48 3.76
CA MET A 44 -18.38 -0.61 4.67
C MET A 44 -18.78 -0.06 6.06
N ASP A 45 -18.04 0.92 6.58
CA ASP A 45 -18.40 1.65 7.80
C ASP A 45 -19.78 2.32 7.67
N PHE A 46 -20.09 2.92 6.52
CA PHE A 46 -21.39 3.53 6.26
C PHE A 46 -22.53 2.49 6.24
N ILE A 47 -22.32 1.33 5.62
CA ILE A 47 -23.29 0.22 5.63
C ILE A 47 -23.51 -0.28 7.06
N PHE A 48 -22.45 -0.42 7.84
CA PHE A 48 -22.57 -0.82 9.25
C PHE A 48 -23.33 0.22 10.07
N GLN A 49 -23.08 1.50 9.86
CA GLN A 49 -23.81 2.57 10.55
C GLN A 49 -25.31 2.54 10.21
N TRP A 50 -25.66 2.34 8.93
CA TRP A 50 -27.05 2.18 8.51
C TRP A 50 -27.69 0.97 9.17
N THR A 51 -27.02 -0.19 9.13
CA THR A 51 -27.60 -1.47 9.55
C THR A 51 -27.67 -1.65 11.07
N LEU A 52 -26.68 -1.18 11.81
CA LEU A 52 -26.55 -1.38 13.25
C LEU A 52 -26.97 -0.16 14.07
N GLY A 53 -27.10 1.02 13.46
CA GLY A 53 -27.40 2.28 14.15
C GLY A 53 -26.28 2.76 15.09
N TRP A 54 -25.10 2.15 15.02
CA TRP A 54 -23.91 2.50 15.79
C TRP A 54 -22.89 3.20 14.90
N CYS A 55 -22.40 4.35 15.36
CA CYS A 55 -21.30 5.04 14.71
C CYS A 55 -20.00 4.27 14.98
N ILE A 56 -19.31 3.84 13.92
CA ILE A 56 -18.01 3.17 13.98
C ILE A 56 -17.10 3.80 12.92
N GLY A 57 -15.81 3.94 13.21
CA GLY A 57 -14.81 4.43 12.26
C GLY A 57 -14.71 5.96 12.15
N VAL A 58 -14.25 6.45 10.99
CA VAL A 58 -13.96 7.88 10.73
C VAL A 58 -15.22 8.77 10.83
N TRP A 59 -16.40 8.16 10.62
CA TRP A 59 -17.70 8.81 10.70
C TRP A 59 -18.19 9.08 12.13
N CYS A 60 -17.53 8.49 13.12
CA CYS A 60 -17.84 8.68 14.54
C CYS A 60 -17.04 9.82 15.18
N ILE A 61 -16.22 10.54 14.39
CA ILE A 61 -15.38 11.66 14.84
C ILE A 61 -16.16 13.00 14.78
N VAL A 62 -17.43 12.99 15.18
CA VAL A 62 -18.28 14.19 15.39
C VAL A 62 -19.16 13.97 16.60
#